data_AF-A0A7V9N425-F1
#
_entry.id   AF-A0A7V9N425-F1
#
_cell.length_a   1.000
_cell.length_b   1.000
_cell.length_c   1.000
_cell.angle_alpha   90.00
_cell.angle_beta   90.00
_cell.angle_gamma   90.00
#
_symmetry.space_group_name_H-M   'P 1'
#
loop_
_entity.id
_entity.type
_entity.pdbx_description
1 polymer ?
#
loop_
_entity_poly.entity_id
_entity_poly.type
_entity_poly.pdbx_seq_one_letter_code
_entity_poly.pdbx_strand_id
1 'polypeptide(L)'
;MDQLENPNGDHLRLPAARDLLERRGILPDGESYTTRELARELTRRGWRWNLDADEASATKAYAPVGAVEQTVTAKGLDQVATLTTVLADAIRFDEEHGLSLAKPYRADIIVRAPDDRVIAVVEIKNREHLTSNVAVKFRRDLLTDARLSPAIRFFLFVSQDAGFLWDTRSDSSPFAKPTMEFPLETVVAHYLPWFNPPERISGEALEFVVARWLDDLAQMRSGRTPNADHFFAGTDFLDSIHGATVHTSLRV
;
A
#
# COMPACT_ATOMS: atom_id res chain seq x y z
N MET A 1 16.48 20.22 40.92
CA MET A 1 15.77 20.20 39.63
C MET A 1 16.81 19.75 38.64
N ASP A 2 17.02 18.43 38.60
CA ASP A 2 18.13 17.80 37.89
C ASP A 2 17.76 17.67 36.42
N GLN A 3 18.55 18.32 35.57
CA GLN A 3 18.53 18.11 34.13
C GLN A 3 19.16 16.75 33.84
N LEU A 4 18.34 15.80 33.39
CA LEU A 4 18.79 14.55 32.78
C LEU A 4 19.39 14.86 31.40
N GLU A 5 20.63 15.30 31.36
CA GLU A 5 21.45 15.18 30.15
C GLU A 5 21.81 13.70 29.97
N ASN A 6 21.24 13.06 28.95
CA ASN A 6 21.81 11.82 28.40
C ASN A 6 22.15 12.02 26.92
N PRO A 7 23.24 12.75 26.60
CA PRO A 7 23.60 13.08 25.22
C PRO A 7 24.24 11.91 24.44
N ASN A 8 24.44 10.75 25.07
CA ASN A 8 25.14 9.61 24.45
C ASN A 8 24.22 8.45 24.01
N GLY A 9 22.92 8.51 24.29
CA GLY A 9 21.98 7.44 23.93
C GLY A 9 21.45 7.52 22.49
N ASP A 10 21.39 8.71 21.91
CA ASP A 10 20.68 8.93 20.64
C ASP A 10 21.46 8.44 19.41
N HIS A 11 22.79 8.48 19.44
CA HIS A 11 23.60 8.00 18.32
C HIS A 11 23.50 6.49 18.07
N LEU A 12 23.20 5.69 19.10
CA LEU A 12 23.00 4.24 18.97
C LEU A 12 21.58 3.88 18.52
N ARG A 13 20.61 4.77 18.74
CA ARG A 13 19.20 4.54 18.38
C ARG A 13 18.92 4.83 16.91
N LEU A 14 19.59 5.83 16.34
CA LEU A 14 19.35 6.27 14.98
C LEU A 14 19.56 5.17 13.92
N PRO A 15 20.64 4.36 13.93
CA PRO A 15 20.81 3.26 12.95
C PRO A 15 19.69 2.22 13.01
N ALA A 16 19.26 1.84 14.23
CA ALA A 16 18.17 0.88 14.42
C ALA A 16 16.80 1.47 14.05
N ALA A 17 16.60 2.78 14.27
CA ALA A 17 15.43 3.49 13.81
C ALA A 17 15.37 3.53 12.27
N ARG A 18 16.49 3.82 11.61
CA ARG A 18 16.61 3.81 10.15
C ARG A 18 16.31 2.45 9.56
N ASP A 19 16.95 1.38 10.04
CA ASP A 19 16.67 0.01 9.57
C ASP A 19 15.18 -0.37 9.71
N LEU A 20 14.54 0.01 10.82
CA LEU A 20 13.09 -0.20 10.98
C LEU A 20 12.28 0.56 9.93
N LEU A 21 12.56 1.84 9.71
CA LEU A 21 11.85 2.66 8.74
C LEU A 21 12.09 2.17 7.31
N GLU A 22 13.32 1.78 6.95
CA GLU A 22 13.67 1.24 5.65
C GLU A 22 12.89 -0.03 5.31
N ARG A 23 12.79 -0.97 6.28
CA ARG A 23 11.96 -2.18 6.14
C ARG A 23 10.46 -1.88 5.96
N ARG A 24 10.03 -0.69 6.38
CA ARG A 24 8.66 -0.17 6.20
C ARG A 24 8.52 0.72 4.96
N GLY A 25 9.58 0.85 4.15
CA GLY A 25 9.59 1.66 2.94
C GLY A 25 9.69 3.17 3.19
N ILE A 26 10.09 3.58 4.40
CA ILE A 26 10.30 4.98 4.79
C ILE A 26 11.81 5.22 4.81
N LEU A 27 12.33 6.05 3.90
CA LEU A 27 13.77 6.27 3.71
C LEU A 27 14.18 7.67 4.17
N PRO A 28 14.48 7.90 5.46
CA PRO A 28 14.72 9.23 6.01
C PRO A 28 15.98 9.94 5.50
N ASP A 29 16.89 9.21 4.84
CA ASP A 29 18.19 9.74 4.38
C ASP A 29 18.29 9.97 2.86
N GLY A 30 17.22 9.68 2.11
CA GLY A 30 17.16 9.99 0.67
C GLY A 30 16.75 11.44 0.42
N GLU A 31 17.07 11.99 -0.76
CA GLU A 31 16.60 13.33 -1.22
C GLU A 31 15.06 13.51 -1.15
N SER A 32 14.32 12.42 -0.91
CA SER A 32 12.88 12.31 -0.98
C SER A 32 12.11 12.41 0.35
N TYR A 33 12.74 12.32 1.53
CA TYR A 33 12.01 12.41 2.81
C TYR A 33 12.47 13.61 3.64
N THR A 34 11.70 14.68 3.53
CA THR A 34 11.84 15.91 4.31
C THR A 34 11.32 15.71 5.74
N THR A 35 11.82 16.53 6.67
CA THR A 35 11.25 16.72 8.02
C THR A 35 9.73 16.82 8.01
N ARG A 36 9.15 17.47 7.00
CA ARG A 36 7.69 17.64 6.83
C ARG A 36 6.97 16.33 6.53
N GLU A 37 7.59 15.40 5.83
CA GLU A 37 7.00 14.09 5.50
C GLU A 37 7.05 13.12 6.68
N LEU A 38 8.18 13.08 7.41
CA LEU A 38 8.27 12.32 8.67
C LEU A 38 7.23 12.81 9.69
N ALA A 39 7.03 14.11 9.74
CA ALA A 39 6.03 14.71 10.60
C ALA A 39 4.61 14.34 10.12
N ARG A 40 4.25 14.49 8.84
CA ARG A 40 2.93 14.02 8.32
C ARG A 40 2.64 12.56 8.67
N GLU A 41 3.67 11.71 8.61
CA GLU A 41 3.56 10.30 8.96
C GLU A 41 3.24 10.08 10.45
N LEU A 42 3.84 10.88 11.34
CA LEU A 42 3.45 10.94 12.75
C LEU A 42 1.99 11.41 12.92
N THR A 43 1.54 12.45 12.21
CA THR A 43 0.12 12.91 12.29
C THR A 43 -0.84 11.80 11.89
N ARG A 44 -0.53 11.10 10.80
CA ARG A 44 -1.37 10.03 10.25
C ARG A 44 -1.58 8.91 11.27
N ARG A 45 -0.59 8.69 12.13
CA ARG A 45 -0.63 7.72 13.24
C ARG A 45 -1.27 8.29 14.51
N GLY A 46 -1.92 9.45 14.44
CA GLY A 46 -2.57 10.07 15.59
C GLY A 46 -1.61 10.78 16.55
N TRP A 47 -0.32 10.88 16.21
CA TRP A 47 0.65 11.62 17.00
C TRP A 47 0.54 13.11 16.69
N ARG A 48 0.43 13.94 17.73
CA ARG A 48 0.51 15.40 17.58
C ARG A 48 1.96 15.83 17.58
N TRP A 49 2.29 16.77 16.72
CA TRP A 49 3.62 17.39 16.63
C TRP A 49 3.44 18.81 16.10
N ASN A 50 4.35 19.71 16.47
CA ASN A 50 4.39 21.07 15.96
C ASN A 50 5.74 21.29 15.27
N LEU A 51 5.71 21.53 13.96
CA LEU A 51 6.85 22.12 13.26
C LEU A 51 6.61 23.63 13.26
N ASP A 52 7.34 24.36 14.10
CA ASP A 52 7.45 25.81 13.93
C ASP A 52 8.45 26.10 12.81
N ALA A 53 8.33 27.28 12.20
CA ALA A 53 9.13 27.68 11.04
C ALA A 53 10.65 27.64 11.28
N ASP A 54 11.07 27.69 12.56
CA ASP A 54 12.47 27.73 12.99
C ASP A 54 12.86 26.56 13.94
N GLU A 55 11.92 25.68 14.32
CA GLU A 55 12.14 24.58 15.30
C GLU A 55 11.19 23.39 15.08
N ALA A 56 11.65 22.13 15.24
CA ALA A 56 10.74 21.03 15.58
C ALA A 56 10.57 20.95 17.08
N SER A 57 9.33 20.99 17.54
CA SER A 57 8.96 20.44 18.84
C SER A 57 7.94 19.31 18.65
N ALA A 58 8.33 18.09 19.01
CA ALA A 58 7.42 16.96 19.08
C ALA A 58 6.95 16.83 20.54
N THR A 59 5.74 17.29 20.85
CA THR A 59 5.13 17.11 22.17
C THR A 59 4.19 15.90 22.12
N LYS A 60 4.48 14.85 22.90
CA LYS A 60 3.64 13.65 23.00
C LYS A 60 2.34 13.96 23.74
N ALA A 61 1.33 14.46 23.03
CA ALA A 61 -0.03 14.59 23.57
C ALA A 61 -0.85 13.28 23.52
N TYR A 62 -0.29 12.19 22.95
CA TYR A 62 -0.91 10.87 23.03
C TYR A 62 -0.18 10.03 24.08
N ALA A 63 -0.59 10.22 25.34
CA ALA A 63 -0.38 9.23 26.37
C ALA A 63 -1.57 8.26 26.32
N PRO A 64 -1.37 6.95 26.05
CA PRO A 64 -2.29 5.98 26.62
C PRO A 64 -2.34 6.25 28.13
N VAL A 65 -3.49 6.04 28.76
CA VAL A 65 -3.69 6.29 30.19
C VAL A 65 -2.49 5.77 30.98
N GLY A 66 -1.64 6.68 31.49
CA GLY A 66 -0.42 6.37 32.26
C GLY A 66 0.94 6.72 31.65
N ALA A 67 1.06 7.17 30.39
CA ALA A 67 2.36 7.58 29.84
C ALA A 67 2.71 9.04 30.15
N VAL A 68 3.99 9.30 30.47
CA VAL A 68 4.52 10.66 30.69
C VAL A 68 4.62 11.39 29.35
N GLU A 69 4.13 12.62 29.30
CA GLU A 69 4.30 13.54 28.17
C GLU A 69 5.80 13.80 27.95
N GLN A 70 6.32 13.39 26.79
CA GLN A 70 7.69 13.68 26.37
C GLN A 70 7.65 14.73 25.28
N THR A 71 8.30 15.85 25.54
CA THR A 71 8.58 16.89 24.53
C THR A 71 9.99 16.71 24.04
N VAL A 72 10.16 16.48 22.74
CA VAL A 72 11.47 16.42 22.08
C VAL A 72 11.65 17.67 21.23
N THR A 73 12.66 18.47 21.57
CA THR A 73 13.02 19.70 20.86
C THR A 73 14.36 19.51 20.16
N ALA A 74 14.40 19.70 18.83
CA ALA A 74 15.63 19.58 18.03
C ALA A 74 15.64 20.60 16.88
N LYS A 75 16.85 21.09 16.52
CA LYS A 75 17.07 22.08 15.45
C LYS A 75 18.07 21.56 14.41
N GLY A 76 17.91 21.95 13.15
CA GLY A 76 18.91 21.68 12.09
C GLY A 76 18.98 20.21 11.65
N LEU A 77 20.17 19.72 11.29
CA LEU A 77 20.37 18.33 10.83
C LEU A 77 19.97 17.28 11.89
N ASP A 78 20.03 17.65 13.17
CA ASP A 78 19.60 16.80 14.27
C ASP A 78 18.09 16.56 14.27
N GLN A 79 17.31 17.43 13.62
CA GLN A 79 15.85 17.33 13.51
C GLN A 79 15.39 16.09 12.72
N VAL A 80 16.09 15.72 11.65
CA VAL A 80 15.77 14.52 10.85
C VAL A 80 16.09 13.26 11.65
N ALA A 81 17.24 13.23 12.32
CA ALA A 81 17.64 12.13 13.19
C ALA A 81 16.66 11.94 14.36
N THR A 82 16.23 13.03 14.98
CA THR A 82 15.22 13.03 16.05
C THR A 82 13.88 12.53 15.53
N LEU A 83 13.34 13.07 14.43
CA LEU A 83 12.06 12.63 13.88
C LEU A 83 12.09 11.18 13.41
N THR A 84 13.21 10.73 12.86
CA THR A 84 13.45 9.33 12.49
C THR A 84 13.33 8.42 13.71
N THR A 85 13.97 8.82 14.82
CA THR A 85 13.94 8.05 16.07
C THR A 85 12.53 8.06 16.70
N VAL A 86 11.87 9.22 16.76
CA VAL A 86 10.51 9.36 17.28
C VAL A 86 9.50 8.56 16.45
N LEU A 87 9.61 8.58 15.12
CA LEU A 87 8.74 7.79 14.25
C LEU A 87 8.98 6.29 14.41
N ALA A 88 10.23 5.86 14.53
CA ALA A 88 10.55 4.47 14.81
C ALA A 88 10.00 4.02 16.17
N ASP A 89 10.12 4.85 17.21
CA ASP A 89 9.57 4.54 18.54
C ASP A 89 8.04 4.55 18.56
N ALA A 90 7.40 5.45 17.81
CA ALA A 90 5.96 5.45 17.59
C ALA A 90 5.49 4.16 16.91
N ILE A 91 6.19 3.70 15.86
CA ILE A 91 5.90 2.44 15.19
C ILE A 91 6.04 1.26 16.14
N ARG A 92 7.13 1.18 16.91
CA ARG A 92 7.33 0.11 17.91
C ARG A 92 6.23 0.13 18.97
N PHE A 93 5.90 1.31 19.47
CA PHE A 93 4.84 1.48 20.46
C PHE A 93 3.48 1.00 19.93
N ASP A 94 3.13 1.39 18.70
CA ASP A 94 1.93 0.93 18.00
C ASP A 94 1.91 -0.60 17.87
N GLU A 95 3.05 -1.21 17.56
CA GLU A 95 3.20 -2.67 17.42
C GLU A 95 3.06 -3.42 18.75
N GLU A 96 3.76 -2.97 19.79
CA GLU A 96 3.74 -3.57 21.14
C GLU A 96 2.34 -3.57 21.76
N HIS A 97 1.56 -2.53 21.50
CA HIS A 97 0.24 -2.34 22.08
C HIS A 97 -0.89 -2.77 21.15
N GLY A 98 -0.57 -3.32 19.97
CA GLY A 98 -1.55 -3.63 18.92
C GLY A 98 -2.32 -2.38 18.44
N LEU A 99 -1.79 -1.19 18.70
CA LEU A 99 -2.32 0.12 18.35
C LEU A 99 -1.89 0.56 16.95
N SER A 100 -1.47 -0.35 16.08
CA SER A 100 -1.28 -0.07 14.66
C SER A 100 -2.58 0.48 14.07
N LEU A 101 -2.73 1.81 14.10
CA LEU A 101 -3.97 2.53 13.76
C LEU A 101 -4.35 2.34 12.28
N ALA A 102 -3.38 1.93 11.46
CA ALA A 102 -3.64 1.31 10.18
C ALA A 102 -3.32 -0.17 10.29
N LYS A 103 -4.36 -1.01 10.41
CA LYS A 103 -4.27 -2.43 10.06
C LYS A 103 -3.40 -2.53 8.80
N PRO A 104 -2.34 -3.37 8.77
CA PRO A 104 -1.48 -3.46 7.60
C PRO A 104 -2.37 -3.65 6.38
N TYR A 105 -2.25 -2.72 5.43
CA TYR A 105 -3.08 -2.78 4.24
C TYR A 105 -2.89 -4.14 3.59
N ARG A 106 -4.02 -4.80 3.39
CA ARG A 106 -4.06 -6.15 2.88
C ARG A 106 -4.88 -6.12 1.61
N ALA A 107 -4.17 -6.23 0.50
CA ALA A 107 -4.77 -6.41 -0.80
C ALA A 107 -5.62 -7.68 -0.83
N ASP A 108 -6.68 -7.67 -1.63
CA ASP A 108 -7.52 -8.84 -1.87
C ASP A 108 -6.70 -9.92 -2.59
N ILE A 109 -5.89 -9.55 -3.60
CA ILE A 109 -4.96 -10.47 -4.27
C ILE A 109 -3.58 -9.83 -4.46
N ILE A 110 -2.53 -10.62 -4.23
CA ILE A 110 -1.14 -10.25 -4.51
C ILE A 110 -0.58 -11.22 -5.55
N VAL A 111 0.06 -10.68 -6.59
CA VAL A 111 0.78 -11.46 -7.61
C VAL A 111 2.28 -11.26 -7.40
N ARG A 112 3.01 -12.36 -7.26
CA ARG A 112 4.44 -12.38 -7.00
C ARG A 112 5.19 -13.07 -8.12
N ALA A 113 6.24 -12.44 -8.62
CA ALA A 113 7.16 -13.05 -9.57
C ALA A 113 7.87 -14.27 -8.94
N PRO A 114 8.53 -15.13 -9.75
CA PRO A 114 9.27 -16.29 -9.24
C PRO A 114 10.36 -15.97 -8.20
N ASP A 115 10.86 -14.73 -8.17
CA ASP A 115 11.82 -14.20 -7.19
C ASP A 115 11.17 -13.64 -5.92
N ASP A 116 9.89 -13.95 -5.69
CA ASP A 116 9.03 -13.49 -4.59
C ASP A 116 8.72 -11.98 -4.59
N ARG A 117 9.22 -11.20 -5.55
CA ARG A 117 8.89 -9.77 -5.66
C ARG A 117 7.42 -9.57 -6.00
N VAL A 118 6.74 -8.67 -5.28
CA VAL A 118 5.38 -8.25 -5.61
C VAL A 118 5.39 -7.44 -6.91
N ILE A 119 4.74 -7.97 -7.95
CA ILE A 119 4.63 -7.33 -9.25
C ILE A 119 3.27 -6.70 -9.49
N ALA A 120 2.22 -7.26 -8.88
CA ALA A 120 0.88 -6.69 -8.93
C ALA A 120 0.14 -6.78 -7.60
N VAL A 121 -0.67 -5.76 -7.34
CA VAL A 121 -1.69 -5.77 -6.29
C VAL A 121 -3.06 -5.62 -6.96
N VAL A 122 -4.01 -6.42 -6.52
CA VAL A 122 -5.38 -6.41 -7.02
C VAL A 122 -6.34 -6.12 -5.89
N GLU A 123 -7.25 -5.21 -6.17
CA GLU A 123 -8.33 -4.80 -5.28
C GLU A 123 -9.66 -5.09 -5.94
N ILE A 124 -10.52 -5.79 -5.21
CA ILE A 124 -11.81 -6.26 -5.70
C ILE A 124 -12.90 -5.51 -4.98
N LYS A 125 -13.73 -4.84 -5.75
CA LYS A 125 -14.89 -4.10 -5.26
C LYS A 125 -16.06 -4.46 -6.15
N ASN A 126 -16.90 -5.35 -5.65
CA ASN A 126 -18.05 -5.86 -6.36
C ASN A 126 -19.23 -4.86 -6.40
N ARG A 127 -18.97 -3.63 -6.84
CA ARG A 127 -19.96 -2.57 -7.01
C ARG A 127 -20.43 -2.54 -8.46
N GLU A 128 -21.72 -2.29 -8.65
CA GLU A 128 -22.30 -2.03 -9.96
C GLU A 128 -21.81 -0.68 -10.51
N HIS A 129 -21.74 -0.58 -11.84
CA HIS A 129 -21.41 0.65 -12.56
C HIS A 129 -20.09 1.29 -12.09
N LEU A 130 -19.09 0.46 -11.82
CA LEU A 130 -17.76 0.92 -11.47
C LEU A 130 -17.18 1.73 -12.65
N THR A 131 -16.85 3.00 -12.42
CA THR A 131 -16.27 3.88 -13.44
C THR A 131 -14.80 4.15 -13.17
N SER A 132 -14.07 4.51 -14.23
CA SER A 132 -12.66 4.93 -14.17
C SER A 132 -12.41 6.00 -13.11
N ASN A 133 -13.27 7.01 -13.01
CA ASN A 133 -13.12 8.09 -12.01
C ASN A 133 -13.20 7.57 -10.56
N VAL A 134 -14.09 6.60 -10.28
CA VAL A 134 -14.19 5.96 -8.97
C VAL A 134 -12.94 5.13 -8.69
N ALA A 135 -12.44 4.42 -9.69
CA ALA A 135 -11.24 3.60 -9.61
C ALA A 135 -9.97 4.46 -9.35
N VAL A 136 -9.81 5.58 -10.07
CA VAL A 136 -8.74 6.57 -9.85
C VAL A 136 -8.80 7.14 -8.44
N LYS A 137 -10.00 7.53 -7.97
CA LYS A 137 -10.19 8.02 -6.60
C LYS A 137 -9.72 6.99 -5.57
N PHE A 138 -10.11 5.73 -5.75
CA PHE A 138 -9.73 4.65 -4.84
C PHE A 138 -8.21 4.42 -4.82
N ARG A 139 -7.57 4.32 -5.99
CA ARG A 139 -6.10 4.20 -6.10
C ARG A 139 -5.38 5.37 -5.44
N ARG A 140 -5.83 6.61 -5.69
CA ARG A 140 -5.27 7.81 -5.08
C ARG A 140 -5.34 7.74 -3.56
N ASP A 141 -6.49 7.33 -3.02
CA ASP A 141 -6.68 7.24 -1.57
C ASP A 141 -5.73 6.16 -0.98
N LEU A 142 -5.54 5.01 -1.65
CA LEU A 142 -4.55 4.00 -1.24
C LEU A 142 -3.08 4.49 -1.28
N LEU A 143 -2.70 5.23 -2.32
CA LEU A 143 -1.34 5.78 -2.45
C LEU A 143 -1.10 6.90 -1.43
N THR A 144 -2.07 7.81 -1.28
CA THR A 144 -1.97 8.95 -0.35
C THR A 144 -1.92 8.49 1.10
N ASP A 145 -2.64 7.41 1.42
CA ASP A 145 -2.62 6.80 2.75
C ASP A 145 -1.38 5.91 2.99
N ALA A 146 -0.41 5.88 2.05
CA ALA A 146 0.76 4.99 2.08
C ALA A 146 0.40 3.51 2.30
N ARG A 147 -0.79 3.10 1.84
CA ARG A 147 -1.27 1.72 1.93
C ARG A 147 -0.75 0.88 0.77
N LEU A 148 -0.58 1.49 -0.39
CA LEU A 148 0.00 0.87 -1.57
C LEU A 148 1.39 1.46 -1.84
N SER A 149 2.41 0.61 -1.97
CA SER A 149 3.75 1.08 -2.32
C SER A 149 3.77 1.59 -3.77
N PRO A 150 4.31 2.80 -4.04
CA PRO A 150 4.45 3.31 -5.40
C PRO A 150 5.42 2.49 -6.25
N ALA A 151 6.25 1.63 -5.63
CA ALA A 151 7.17 0.73 -6.31
C ALA A 151 6.49 -0.51 -6.93
N ILE A 152 5.23 -0.79 -6.57
CA ILE A 152 4.48 -1.88 -7.18
C ILE A 152 4.18 -1.50 -8.63
N ARG A 153 4.60 -2.36 -9.56
CA ARG A 153 4.52 -2.09 -11.00
C ARG A 153 3.09 -2.03 -11.51
N PHE A 154 2.27 -3.01 -11.12
CA PHE A 154 0.90 -3.11 -11.60
C PHE A 154 -0.10 -2.98 -10.45
N PHE A 155 -1.10 -2.14 -10.66
CA PHE A 155 -2.27 -2.07 -9.78
C PHE A 155 -3.51 -2.41 -10.59
N LEU A 156 -4.28 -3.40 -10.14
CA LEU A 156 -5.54 -3.79 -10.75
C LEU A 156 -6.68 -3.45 -9.79
N PHE A 157 -7.73 -2.83 -10.32
CA PHE A 157 -8.98 -2.60 -9.61
C PHE A 157 -10.12 -3.22 -10.37
N VAL A 158 -10.88 -4.09 -9.71
CA VAL A 158 -11.77 -5.05 -10.36
C VAL A 158 -13.16 -5.03 -9.73
N SER A 159 -14.20 -4.95 -10.57
CA SER A 159 -15.56 -5.36 -10.25
C SER A 159 -16.02 -6.49 -11.16
N GLN A 160 -17.23 -7.03 -10.95
CA GLN A 160 -17.80 -8.02 -11.87
C GLN A 160 -17.97 -7.47 -13.31
N ASP A 161 -18.13 -6.15 -13.46
CA ASP A 161 -18.45 -5.51 -14.74
C ASP A 161 -17.17 -5.07 -15.48
N ALA A 162 -16.19 -4.55 -14.75
CA ALA A 162 -15.03 -3.88 -15.33
C ALA A 162 -13.75 -4.08 -14.52
N GLY A 163 -12.63 -4.08 -15.22
CA GLY A 163 -11.28 -4.06 -14.68
C GLY A 163 -10.53 -2.82 -15.14
N PHE A 164 -9.70 -2.29 -14.24
CA PHE A 164 -8.85 -1.12 -14.47
C PHE A 164 -7.42 -1.49 -14.12
N LEU A 165 -6.49 -1.35 -15.05
CA LEU A 165 -5.07 -1.63 -14.86
C LEU A 165 -4.26 -0.33 -14.92
N TRP A 166 -3.36 -0.15 -13.96
CA TRP A 166 -2.29 0.85 -14.01
C TRP A 166 -0.95 0.17 -14.12
N ASP A 167 -0.13 0.58 -15.10
CA ASP A 167 1.32 0.36 -15.13
C ASP A 167 2.00 1.62 -14.61
N THR A 168 2.62 1.53 -13.43
CA THR A 168 3.21 2.69 -12.75
C THR A 168 4.45 3.24 -13.46
N ARG A 169 5.02 2.51 -14.44
CA ARG A 169 6.10 3.03 -15.29
C ARG A 169 5.61 4.08 -16.28
N SER A 170 4.34 4.01 -16.68
CA SER A 170 3.75 4.96 -17.64
C SER A 170 3.41 6.29 -16.96
N ASP A 171 2.79 6.23 -15.78
CA ASP A 171 2.49 7.40 -14.94
C ASP A 171 2.29 6.96 -13.48
N SER A 172 3.20 7.40 -12.59
CA SER A 172 3.12 7.10 -11.16
C SER A 172 2.21 8.06 -10.39
N SER A 173 1.68 9.10 -11.03
CA SER A 173 0.79 10.09 -10.41
C SER A 173 -0.40 9.42 -9.72
N PRO A 174 -0.77 9.82 -8.50
CA PRO A 174 -1.99 9.33 -7.84
C PRO A 174 -3.26 9.62 -8.64
N PHE A 175 -3.23 10.60 -9.55
CA PHE A 175 -4.35 11.01 -10.38
C PHE A 175 -4.32 10.42 -11.80
N ALA A 176 -3.31 9.58 -12.09
CA ALA A 176 -3.20 8.92 -13.39
C ALA A 176 -4.48 8.12 -13.70
N LYS A 177 -4.96 8.23 -14.94
CA LYS A 177 -6.00 7.34 -15.44
C LYS A 177 -5.45 5.91 -15.57
N PRO A 178 -6.31 4.89 -15.55
CA PRO A 178 -5.88 3.53 -15.87
C PRO A 178 -5.14 3.53 -17.20
N THR A 179 -4.04 2.78 -17.27
CA THR A 179 -3.39 2.43 -18.54
C THR A 179 -4.36 1.69 -19.45
N MET A 180 -5.30 0.96 -18.85
CA MET A 180 -6.26 0.13 -19.55
C MET A 180 -7.53 -0.09 -18.76
N GLU A 181 -8.64 -0.15 -19.48
CA GLU A 181 -9.97 -0.51 -18.97
C GLU A 181 -10.49 -1.67 -19.80
N PHE A 182 -11.11 -2.67 -19.17
CA PHE A 182 -11.58 -3.87 -19.86
C PHE A 182 -12.81 -4.48 -19.19
N PRO A 183 -13.72 -5.11 -19.96
CA PRO A 183 -14.90 -5.76 -19.42
C PRO A 183 -14.55 -7.09 -18.73
N LEU A 184 -15.15 -7.36 -17.57
CA LEU A 184 -14.93 -8.59 -16.81
C LEU A 184 -16.00 -9.65 -17.00
N GLU A 185 -17.12 -9.30 -17.63
CA GLU A 185 -18.23 -10.21 -17.88
C GLU A 185 -17.78 -11.52 -18.55
N THR A 186 -16.91 -11.42 -19.58
CA THR A 186 -16.40 -12.60 -20.29
C THR A 186 -15.51 -13.49 -19.43
N VAL A 187 -14.76 -12.90 -18.50
CA VAL A 187 -13.94 -13.65 -17.53
C VAL A 187 -14.85 -14.37 -16.56
N VAL A 188 -15.83 -13.68 -15.99
CA VAL A 188 -16.79 -14.25 -15.03
C VAL A 188 -17.58 -15.40 -15.67
N ALA A 189 -18.13 -15.20 -16.86
CA ALA A 189 -18.89 -16.21 -17.59
C ALA A 189 -18.06 -17.46 -17.92
N HIS A 190 -16.74 -17.29 -18.13
CA HIS A 190 -15.86 -18.42 -18.40
C HIS A 190 -15.61 -19.30 -17.18
N TYR A 191 -15.36 -18.69 -16.01
CA TYR A 191 -15.11 -19.45 -14.79
C TYR A 191 -16.40 -19.91 -14.09
N LEU A 192 -17.54 -19.26 -14.38
CA LEU A 192 -18.86 -19.60 -13.86
C LEU A 192 -19.86 -19.76 -15.02
N PRO A 193 -19.77 -20.83 -15.83
CA PRO A 193 -20.59 -20.98 -17.04
C PRO A 193 -22.10 -21.17 -16.76
N TRP A 194 -22.46 -21.47 -15.52
CA TRP A 194 -23.84 -21.59 -15.05
C TRP A 194 -24.41 -20.26 -14.52
N PHE A 195 -23.57 -19.23 -14.38
CA PHE A 195 -23.97 -17.95 -13.80
C PHE A 195 -24.66 -17.06 -14.85
N ASN A 196 -25.73 -16.40 -14.42
CA ASN A 196 -26.45 -15.44 -15.23
C ASN A 196 -25.82 -14.04 -15.05
N PRO A 197 -25.17 -13.46 -16.08
CA PRO A 197 -24.39 -12.21 -15.95
C PRO A 197 -25.09 -11.00 -15.27
N PRO A 198 -26.41 -10.79 -15.41
CA PRO A 198 -27.12 -9.70 -14.73
C PRO A 198 -27.21 -9.86 -13.21
N GLU A 199 -27.05 -11.07 -12.69
CA GLU A 199 -27.03 -11.30 -11.24
C GLU A 199 -25.68 -10.84 -10.66
N ARG A 200 -25.59 -10.63 -9.35
CA ARG A 200 -24.31 -10.32 -8.68
C ARG A 200 -23.84 -11.55 -7.91
N ILE A 201 -22.61 -11.99 -8.17
CA ILE A 201 -21.95 -12.97 -7.29
C ILE A 201 -21.55 -12.30 -5.97
N SER A 202 -21.19 -13.07 -4.95
CA SER A 202 -20.62 -12.50 -3.73
C SER A 202 -19.23 -11.90 -3.99
N GLY A 203 -18.75 -11.04 -3.08
CA GLY A 203 -17.39 -10.49 -3.19
C GLY A 203 -16.31 -11.58 -3.15
N GLU A 204 -16.51 -12.59 -2.30
CA GLU A 204 -15.61 -13.74 -2.15
C GLU A 204 -15.61 -14.63 -3.40
N ALA A 205 -16.78 -14.85 -4.01
CA ALA A 205 -16.88 -15.59 -5.27
C ALA A 205 -16.18 -14.85 -6.41
N LEU A 206 -16.30 -13.52 -6.48
CA LEU A 206 -15.57 -12.71 -7.45
C LEU A 206 -14.05 -12.76 -7.19
N GLU A 207 -13.61 -12.69 -5.93
CA GLU A 207 -12.20 -12.86 -5.57
C GLU A 207 -11.64 -14.19 -6.02
N PHE A 208 -12.38 -15.28 -5.80
CA PHE A 208 -11.98 -16.60 -6.27
C PHE A 208 -11.85 -16.67 -7.80
N VAL A 209 -12.85 -16.14 -8.53
CA VAL A 209 -12.83 -16.11 -10.01
C VAL A 209 -11.63 -15.32 -10.53
N VAL A 210 -11.38 -14.13 -9.99
CA VAL A 210 -10.28 -13.26 -10.42
C VAL A 210 -8.93 -13.88 -10.08
N ALA A 211 -8.77 -14.47 -8.89
CA ALA A 211 -7.55 -15.16 -8.50
C ALA A 211 -7.26 -16.35 -9.42
N ARG A 212 -8.28 -17.16 -9.71
CA ARG A 212 -8.16 -18.29 -10.64
C ARG A 212 -7.77 -17.82 -12.04
N TRP A 213 -8.41 -16.76 -12.53
CA TRP A 213 -8.10 -16.18 -13.82
C TRP A 213 -6.66 -15.69 -13.93
N LEU A 214 -6.18 -14.95 -12.92
CA LEU A 214 -4.79 -14.49 -12.87
C LEU A 214 -3.80 -15.65 -12.77
N ASP A 215 -4.12 -16.74 -12.05
CA ASP A 215 -3.30 -17.94 -11.99
C ASP A 215 -3.20 -18.62 -13.37
N ASP A 216 -4.33 -18.75 -14.08
CA ASP A 216 -4.35 -19.35 -15.42
C ASP A 216 -3.58 -18.48 -16.44
N LEU A 217 -3.61 -17.14 -16.31
CA LEU A 217 -2.75 -16.23 -17.09
C LEU A 217 -1.26 -16.44 -16.75
N ALA A 218 -0.91 -16.43 -15.47
CA ALA A 218 0.48 -16.56 -15.01
C ALA A 218 1.11 -17.91 -15.43
N GLN A 219 0.33 -18.98 -15.35
CA GLN A 219 0.75 -20.35 -15.66
C GLN A 219 0.62 -20.71 -17.15
N MET A 220 0.18 -19.77 -17.99
CA MET A 220 -0.08 -19.98 -19.41
C MET A 220 -0.94 -21.21 -19.74
N ARG A 221 -1.95 -21.51 -18.92
CA ARG A 221 -2.76 -22.72 -19.12
C ARG A 221 -3.61 -22.62 -20.39
N SER A 222 -3.67 -23.74 -21.13
CA SER A 222 -4.58 -23.90 -22.26
C SER A 222 -6.04 -23.83 -21.78
N GLY A 223 -6.89 -23.12 -22.52
CA GLY A 223 -8.31 -22.99 -22.19
C GLY A 223 -8.67 -21.74 -21.37
N ARG A 224 -7.71 -20.86 -21.07
CA ARG A 224 -8.00 -19.51 -20.55
C ARG A 224 -8.90 -18.73 -21.52
N THR A 225 -9.62 -17.74 -21.01
CA THR A 225 -10.48 -16.85 -21.81
C THR A 225 -9.72 -16.30 -23.01
N PRO A 226 -10.04 -16.71 -24.26
CA PRO A 226 -9.26 -16.32 -25.44
C PRO A 226 -9.21 -14.80 -25.64
N ASN A 227 -10.25 -14.13 -25.12
CA ASN A 227 -10.39 -12.68 -25.16
C ASN A 227 -9.77 -11.98 -23.94
N ALA A 228 -9.29 -12.66 -22.90
CA ALA A 228 -8.66 -11.93 -21.80
C ALA A 228 -7.28 -11.38 -22.19
N ASP A 229 -6.56 -12.11 -23.04
CA ASP A 229 -5.19 -11.77 -23.44
C ASP A 229 -5.16 -10.48 -24.30
N HIS A 230 -6.17 -10.27 -25.14
CA HIS A 230 -6.20 -9.10 -26.03
C HIS A 230 -6.38 -7.80 -25.27
N PHE A 231 -7.00 -7.84 -24.07
CA PHE A 231 -7.11 -6.64 -23.26
C PHE A 231 -5.71 -6.14 -22.99
N PHE A 232 -4.84 -6.97 -22.45
CA PHE A 232 -3.48 -6.60 -22.08
C PHE A 232 -2.51 -6.42 -23.24
N ALA A 233 -2.97 -6.57 -24.49
CA ALA A 233 -2.15 -6.32 -25.66
C ALA A 233 -1.68 -4.85 -25.65
N GLY A 234 -0.36 -4.64 -25.70
CA GLY A 234 0.25 -3.31 -25.59
C GLY A 234 0.63 -2.90 -24.16
N THR A 235 0.44 -3.79 -23.18
CA THR A 235 1.06 -3.68 -21.85
C THR A 235 2.06 -4.81 -21.66
N ASP A 236 3.04 -4.61 -20.78
CA ASP A 236 3.96 -5.68 -20.38
C ASP A 236 3.38 -6.56 -19.25
N PHE A 237 2.06 -6.48 -19.00
CA PHE A 237 1.45 -7.16 -17.86
C PHE A 237 1.59 -8.69 -17.99
N LEU A 238 1.18 -9.25 -19.13
CA LEU A 238 1.23 -10.70 -19.39
C LEU A 238 2.65 -11.26 -19.28
N ASP A 239 3.63 -10.57 -19.89
CA ASP A 239 5.03 -10.97 -19.82
C ASP A 239 5.56 -10.92 -18.38
N SER A 240 5.11 -9.94 -17.59
CA SER A 240 5.59 -9.75 -16.23
C SER A 240 5.00 -10.77 -15.24
N ILE A 241 3.76 -11.22 -15.46
CA ILE A 241 3.12 -12.22 -14.59
C ILE A 241 3.43 -13.65 -14.99
N HIS A 242 4.18 -13.88 -16.07
CA HIS A 242 4.54 -15.22 -16.48
C HIS A 242 5.33 -15.96 -15.38
N GLY A 243 4.87 -17.15 -15.00
CA GLY A 243 5.44 -17.94 -13.91
C GLY A 243 5.17 -17.39 -12.52
N ALA A 244 4.40 -16.31 -12.39
CA ALA A 244 4.06 -15.73 -11.11
C ALA A 244 3.15 -16.63 -10.26
N THR A 245 3.16 -16.40 -8.95
CA THR A 245 2.23 -17.00 -7.99
C THR A 245 1.18 -16.00 -7.57
N VAL A 246 -0.06 -16.46 -7.39
CA VAL A 246 -1.22 -15.64 -7.03
C VAL A 246 -1.68 -16.00 -5.62
N HIS A 247 -1.74 -15.02 -4.73
CA HIS A 247 -2.09 -15.19 -3.32
C HIS A 247 -3.34 -14.39 -2.99
N THR A 248 -4.35 -15.03 -2.40
CA THR A 248 -5.59 -14.38 -1.97
C THR A 248 -5.57 -14.03 -0.50
N SER A 249 -6.41 -13.09 -0.13
CA SER A 249 -6.56 -12.64 1.25
C SER A 249 -7.68 -13.42 1.98
N LEU A 250 -8.51 -14.20 1.30
CA LEU A 250 -9.55 -15.00 1.95
C LEU A 250 -8.98 -15.84 3.12
N ARG A 251 -9.54 -15.63 4.31
CA ARG A 251 -9.36 -16.55 5.44
C ARG A 251 -10.27 -17.74 5.15
N VAL A 252 -9.69 -18.84 4.69
CA VAL A 252 -10.35 -20.16 4.65
C VAL A 252 -10.47 -20.69 6.07
#